data_AF-A0A3P7I060-F1
#
_entry.id   AF-A0A3P7I060-F1
#
_cell.length_a   1.000
_cell.length_b   1.000
_cell.length_c   1.000
_cell.angle_alpha   90.00
_cell.angle_beta   90.00
_cell.angle_gamma   90.00
#
_symmetry.space_group_name_H-M   'P 1'
#
loop_
_entity.id
_entity.type
_entity.pdbx_description
1 polymer ?
#
loop_
_entity_poly.entity_id
_entity_poly.type
_entity_poly.pdbx_seq_one_letter_code
_entity_poly.pdbx_strand_id
1 'polypeptide(L)'
;MRPRYWPELDEIREIASSWQQFARLRKNLLESSRRVPPAPTYSDNVPENRYDFEVFLPDQYRHSKPPRPVFRVNCVDSRYGSMSCSIVNQFSGDIPLILSIFDCGHVCFIEVSGEPIDLNQYLRGLVEKFEKL
;
A
#
# COMPACT_ATOMS: atom_id res chain seq x y z
N MET A 1 5.98 1.33 14.95
CA MET A 1 4.71 1.25 15.72
C MET A 1 3.93 0.02 15.32
N ARG A 2 2.96 -0.43 16.12
CA ARG A 2 2.09 -1.57 15.80
C ARG A 2 0.98 -1.15 14.80
N PRO A 3 0.65 -1.95 13.77
CA PRO A 3 -0.50 -1.67 12.91
C PRO A 3 -1.83 -1.64 13.69
N ARG A 4 -2.78 -0.77 13.33
CA ARG A 4 -4.04 -0.59 14.10
C ARG A 4 -4.90 -1.84 14.18
N TYR A 5 -4.74 -2.75 13.23
CA TYR A 5 -5.46 -4.01 13.18
C TYR A 5 -4.82 -5.12 14.02
N TRP A 6 -3.59 -4.92 14.52
CA TRP A 6 -3.06 -5.82 15.53
C TRP A 6 -3.67 -5.47 16.87
N PRO A 7 -4.09 -6.47 17.63
CA PRO A 7 -4.69 -6.25 18.94
C PRO A 7 -3.66 -5.70 19.93
N GLU A 8 -4.16 -5.09 21.00
CA GLU A 8 -3.31 -4.57 22.06
C GLU A 8 -2.59 -5.71 22.79
N LEU A 9 -1.26 -5.61 22.90
CA LEU A 9 -0.42 -6.59 23.59
C LEU A 9 0.07 -6.10 24.95
N ASP A 10 -0.32 -4.89 25.37
CA ASP A 10 0.12 -4.35 26.67
C ASP A 10 -0.44 -5.19 27.82
N GLU A 11 -1.71 -5.61 27.73
CA GLU A 11 -2.34 -6.50 28.71
C GLU A 11 -1.60 -7.85 28.83
N ILE A 12 -1.24 -8.49 27.70
CA ILE A 12 -0.51 -9.77 27.77
C ILE A 12 0.94 -9.60 28.21
N ARG A 13 1.53 -8.41 28.01
CA ARG A 13 2.87 -8.08 28.49
C ARG A 13 2.89 -7.97 30.01
N GLU A 14 1.82 -7.43 30.60
CA GLU A 14 1.67 -7.33 32.05
C GLU A 14 1.35 -8.68 32.71
N ILE A 15 0.63 -9.57 32.00
CA ILE A 15 0.25 -10.90 32.52
C ILE A 15 1.38 -11.93 32.40
N ALA A 16 2.25 -11.82 31.40
CA ALA A 16 3.28 -12.82 31.15
C ALA A 16 4.47 -12.66 32.10
N SER A 17 4.77 -13.70 32.87
CA SER A 17 5.95 -13.73 33.75
C SER A 17 7.21 -14.29 33.07
N SER A 18 7.09 -14.79 31.84
CA SER A 18 8.20 -15.31 31.04
C SER A 18 8.00 -15.08 29.55
N TRP A 19 9.10 -15.05 28.79
CA TRP A 19 9.06 -14.89 27.33
C TRP A 19 8.29 -16.00 26.62
N GLN A 20 8.40 -17.25 27.10
CA GLN A 20 7.67 -18.38 26.52
C GLN A 20 6.16 -18.23 26.73
N GLN A 21 5.74 -17.77 27.91
CA GLN A 21 4.34 -17.50 28.20
C GLN A 21 3.81 -16.31 27.37
N PHE A 22 4.60 -15.25 27.25
CA PHE A 22 4.28 -14.10 26.39
C PHE A 22 4.10 -14.52 24.93
N ALA A 23 5.03 -15.31 24.38
CA ALA A 23 4.94 -15.80 23.00
C ALA A 23 3.68 -16.64 22.76
N ARG A 24 3.33 -17.50 23.72
CA ARG A 24 2.09 -18.31 23.65
C ARG A 24 0.84 -17.45 23.71
N LEU A 25 0.76 -16.51 24.66
CA LEU A 25 -0.37 -15.60 24.81
C LEU A 25 -0.54 -14.71 23.58
N ARG A 26 0.56 -14.14 23.07
CA ARG A 26 0.57 -13.36 21.83
C ARG A 26 0.07 -14.17 20.64
N LYS A 27 0.54 -15.41 20.48
CA LYS A 27 0.11 -16.29 19.38
C LYS A 27 -1.40 -16.56 19.45
N ASN A 28 -1.90 -16.95 20.62
CA ASN A 28 -3.33 -17.21 20.82
C ASN A 28 -4.17 -15.96 20.55
N LEU A 29 -3.69 -14.81 20.99
CA LEU A 29 -4.38 -13.53 20.85
C LEU A 29 -4.43 -13.07 19.38
N LEU A 30 -3.33 -13.23 18.64
CA LEU A 30 -3.29 -13.00 17.19
C LEU A 30 -4.21 -13.98 16.42
N GLU A 31 -4.26 -15.24 16.83
CA GLU A 31 -5.14 -16.26 16.23
C GLU A 31 -6.62 -16.00 16.53
N SER A 32 -6.96 -15.50 17.72
CA SER A 32 -8.32 -15.07 18.05
C SER A 32 -8.73 -13.80 17.30
N SER A 33 -7.81 -12.84 17.14
CA SER A 33 -8.07 -11.62 16.38
C SER A 33 -8.20 -11.86 14.88
N ARG A 34 -7.65 -12.96 14.35
CA ARG A 34 -7.89 -13.39 12.96
C ARG A 34 -9.33 -13.82 12.66
N ARG A 35 -10.15 -14.06 13.69
CA ARG A 35 -11.60 -14.35 13.55
C ARG A 35 -12.46 -13.09 13.47
N VAL A 36 -11.89 -11.93 13.80
CA VAL A 36 -12.46 -10.61 13.47
C VAL A 36 -12.24 -10.41 11.97
N PRO A 37 -13.22 -9.86 11.22
CA PRO A 37 -13.03 -9.58 9.79
C PRO A 37 -11.69 -8.87 9.58
N PRO A 38 -10.98 -9.16 8.48
CA PRO A 38 -9.70 -8.51 8.19
C PRO A 38 -9.87 -7.01 8.37
N ALA A 39 -8.80 -6.34 8.83
CA ALA A 39 -8.71 -4.89 8.83
C ALA A 39 -9.41 -4.35 7.59
N PRO A 40 -10.24 -3.29 7.68
CA PRO A 40 -10.93 -2.78 6.51
C PRO A 40 -9.87 -2.64 5.42
N THR A 41 -9.94 -3.49 4.40
CA THR A 41 -9.24 -3.28 3.15
C THR A 41 -9.52 -1.83 2.83
N TYR A 42 -8.49 -1.05 2.50
CA TYR A 42 -8.65 0.35 2.09
C TYR A 42 -9.96 0.46 1.33
N SER A 43 -10.97 1.09 1.96
CA SER A 43 -12.35 0.76 1.62
C SER A 43 -12.54 0.96 0.12
N ASP A 44 -13.13 -0.02 -0.57
CA ASP A 44 -13.61 0.10 -1.96
C ASP A 44 -14.72 1.17 -2.09
N ASN A 45 -14.91 2.02 -1.08
CA ASN A 45 -15.54 3.32 -1.24
C ASN A 45 -14.68 4.11 -2.21
N VAL A 46 -14.94 3.89 -3.51
CA VAL A 46 -14.40 4.62 -4.65
C VAL A 46 -14.40 6.09 -4.27
N PRO A 47 -13.24 6.68 -3.93
CA PRO A 47 -13.20 8.11 -3.81
C PRO A 47 -13.39 8.61 -5.24
N GLU A 48 -14.41 9.45 -5.48
CA GLU A 48 -14.61 10.11 -6.77
C GLU A 48 -13.34 10.84 -7.24
N ASN A 49 -12.44 11.17 -6.30
CA ASN A 49 -11.08 11.61 -6.58
C ASN A 49 -10.09 10.43 -6.60
N ARG A 50 -9.62 10.12 -7.82
CA ARG A 50 -8.64 9.06 -8.13
C ARG A 50 -7.25 9.25 -7.47
N TYR A 51 -7.00 10.38 -6.82
CA TYR A 51 -5.74 10.71 -6.15
C TYR A 51 -5.90 11.82 -5.11
N ASP A 52 -4.97 11.93 -4.14
CA ASP A 52 -5.03 12.93 -3.07
C ASP A 52 -4.62 14.32 -3.54
N PHE A 53 -3.54 14.43 -4.34
CA PHE A 53 -3.13 15.70 -4.95
C PHE A 53 -2.27 15.53 -6.21
N GLU A 54 -2.18 16.61 -6.98
CA GLU A 54 -1.37 16.74 -8.19
C GLU A 54 -0.12 17.58 -7.91
N VAL A 55 1.01 17.18 -8.50
CA VAL A 55 2.26 17.92 -8.40
C VAL A 55 2.61 18.56 -9.73
N PHE A 56 2.92 19.85 -9.67
CA PHE A 56 3.35 20.67 -10.80
C PHE A 56 4.72 21.26 -10.47
N LEU A 57 5.65 21.23 -11.41
CA LEU A 57 6.98 21.77 -11.17
C LEU A 57 7.01 23.29 -11.38
N PRO A 58 7.70 24.07 -10.53
CA PRO A 58 7.71 25.54 -10.57
C PRO A 58 8.22 26.12 -11.91
N ASP A 59 9.14 25.43 -12.56
CA ASP A 59 9.72 25.78 -13.86
C ASP A 59 8.71 25.73 -15.01
N GLN A 60 7.57 25.05 -14.83
CA GLN A 60 6.45 25.00 -15.77
C GLN A 60 5.44 26.12 -15.56
N TYR A 61 5.51 26.86 -14.45
CA TYR A 61 4.65 28.01 -14.20
C TYR A 61 5.25 29.25 -14.84
N ARG A 62 4.90 29.49 -16.10
CA ARG A 62 5.27 30.76 -16.73
C ARG A 62 4.26 31.86 -16.38
N HIS A 63 2.95 31.68 -16.59
CA HIS A 63 1.92 32.67 -16.19
C HIS A 63 0.52 32.06 -15.94
N SER A 64 0.40 30.74 -15.90
CA SER A 64 -0.86 30.01 -15.69
C SER A 64 -0.56 28.62 -15.10
N LYS A 65 -1.57 27.96 -14.51
CA LYS A 65 -1.45 26.56 -14.08
C LYS A 65 -1.13 25.69 -15.31
N PRO A 66 -0.08 24.84 -15.29
CA PRO A 66 0.21 23.95 -16.39
C PRO A 66 -1.00 23.06 -16.72
N PRO A 67 -1.21 22.72 -18.00
CA PRO A 67 -2.38 21.96 -18.43
C PRO A 67 -2.37 20.51 -17.93
N ARG A 68 -1.19 19.97 -17.54
CA ARG A 68 -1.03 18.62 -17.01
C ARG A 68 -0.06 18.61 -15.83
N PRO A 69 -0.35 17.85 -14.77
CA PRO A 69 0.59 17.61 -13.69
C PRO A 69 1.76 16.73 -14.13
N VAL A 70 2.87 16.84 -13.42
CA VAL A 70 4.06 16.00 -13.65
C VAL A 70 3.85 14.61 -13.07
N PHE A 71 3.23 14.52 -11.90
CA PHE A 71 2.79 13.27 -11.30
C PHE A 71 1.63 13.50 -10.33
N ARG A 72 0.93 12.42 -9.97
CA ARG A 72 -0.13 12.39 -8.97
C ARG A 72 0.37 11.69 -7.71
N VAL A 73 -0.19 12.02 -6.55
CA VAL A 73 0.21 11.43 -5.28
C VAL A 73 -0.98 10.80 -4.57
N ASN A 74 -0.79 9.57 -4.08
CA ASN A 74 -1.69 8.87 -3.17
C ASN A 74 -1.01 8.67 -1.82
N CYS A 75 -1.60 9.22 -0.78
CA CYS A 75 -1.14 9.14 0.60
C CYS A 75 -1.74 7.92 1.29
N VAL A 76 -0.87 7.14 1.90
CA VAL A 76 -1.21 5.91 2.61
C VAL A 76 -0.56 5.95 3.97
N ASP A 77 -1.32 5.69 5.02
CA ASP A 77 -0.75 5.47 6.35
C ASP A 77 -0.59 3.96 6.56
N SER A 78 0.67 3.54 6.74
CA SER A 78 1.08 2.15 6.92
C SER A 78 0.33 1.41 8.04
N ARG A 79 -0.26 2.14 8.99
CA ARG A 79 -1.03 1.58 10.10
C ARG A 79 -2.39 1.01 9.67
N TYR A 80 -2.93 1.44 8.53
CA TYR A 80 -4.23 0.97 8.01
C TYR A 80 -4.14 -0.40 7.31
N GLY A 81 -2.94 -0.96 7.16
CA GLY A 81 -2.75 -2.32 6.67
C GLY A 81 -2.32 -2.40 5.21
N SER A 82 -2.45 -3.60 4.65
CA SER A 82 -1.98 -3.91 3.31
C SER A 82 -2.89 -3.27 2.27
N MET A 83 -2.31 -2.45 1.39
CA MET A 83 -2.97 -1.94 0.21
C MET A 83 -2.90 -2.97 -0.92
N SER A 84 -4.01 -3.17 -1.65
CA SER A 84 -4.02 -4.02 -2.83
C SER A 84 -3.27 -3.33 -3.98
N CYS A 85 -2.29 -4.03 -4.56
CA CYS A 85 -1.60 -3.54 -5.76
C CYS A 85 -2.57 -3.29 -6.92
N SER A 86 -3.67 -4.05 -7.01
CA SER A 86 -4.70 -3.85 -8.03
C SER A 86 -5.38 -2.49 -7.91
N ILE A 87 -5.59 -2.00 -6.69
CA ILE A 87 -6.18 -0.68 -6.43
C ILE A 87 -5.20 0.41 -6.84
N VAL A 88 -3.93 0.29 -6.43
CA VAL A 88 -2.85 1.23 -6.84
C VAL A 88 -2.74 1.34 -8.36
N ASN A 89 -2.78 0.19 -9.04
CA ASN A 89 -2.56 0.09 -10.48
C ASN A 89 -3.72 0.67 -11.31
N GLN A 90 -4.93 0.79 -10.75
CA GLN A 90 -6.04 1.48 -11.43
C GLN A 90 -5.79 2.98 -11.59
N PHE A 91 -4.83 3.53 -10.83
CA PHE A 91 -4.51 4.95 -10.84
C PHE A 91 -3.25 5.28 -11.63
N SER A 92 -2.47 4.27 -12.04
CA SER A 92 -1.37 4.42 -13.01
C SER A 92 -1.91 4.41 -14.43
N GLY A 93 -1.41 5.32 -15.26
CA GLY A 93 -1.78 5.48 -16.67
C GLY A 93 -0.90 6.56 -17.30
N ASP A 94 -1.50 7.45 -18.10
CA ASP A 94 -0.77 8.51 -18.82
C ASP A 94 0.05 9.48 -17.95
N ILE A 95 -0.26 9.57 -16.65
CA ILE A 95 0.44 10.42 -15.69
C ILE A 95 1.02 9.53 -14.60
N PRO A 96 2.34 9.63 -14.30
CA PRO A 96 2.98 8.86 -13.25
C PRO A 96 2.26 9.01 -11.90
N LEU A 97 2.16 7.91 -11.15
CA LEU A 97 1.59 7.88 -9.81
C LEU A 97 2.70 7.68 -8.79
N ILE A 98 2.74 8.51 -7.77
CA ILE A 98 3.61 8.37 -6.61
C ILE A 98 2.77 7.93 -5.41
N LEU A 99 3.11 6.79 -4.83
CA LEU A 99 2.60 6.39 -3.53
C LEU A 99 3.44 7.03 -2.42
N SER A 100 2.79 7.80 -1.57
CA SER A 100 3.37 8.39 -0.36
C SER A 100 2.94 7.57 0.84
N ILE A 101 3.84 6.79 1.41
CA ILE A 101 3.57 5.95 2.58
C ILE A 101 4.12 6.66 3.81
N PHE A 102 3.22 7.07 4.70
CA PHE A 102 3.57 7.57 6.01
C PHE A 102 3.80 6.40 6.99
N ASP A 103 4.98 6.37 7.58
CA ASP A 103 5.33 5.46 8.68
C ASP A 103 6.18 6.17 9.73
N CYS A 104 5.66 6.24 10.95
CA CYS A 104 6.37 6.74 12.13
C CYS A 104 7.11 8.09 11.91
N GLY A 105 6.44 9.08 11.31
CA GLY A 105 7.03 10.41 11.07
C GLY A 105 7.88 10.50 9.80
N HIS A 106 8.09 9.38 9.11
CA HIS A 106 8.79 9.31 7.84
C HIS A 106 7.77 9.17 6.70
N VAL A 107 8.10 9.76 5.56
CA VAL A 107 7.33 9.63 4.33
C VAL A 107 8.21 8.93 3.30
N CYS A 108 7.78 7.76 2.86
CA CYS A 108 8.42 7.02 1.77
C CYS A 108 7.65 7.27 0.48
N PHE A 109 8.36 7.64 -0.59
CA PHE A 109 7.78 7.82 -1.91
C PHE A 109 8.14 6.63 -2.80
N ILE A 110 7.14 5.99 -3.38
CA ILE A 110 7.29 4.89 -4.32
C ILE A 110 6.67 5.35 -5.64
N GLU A 111 7.51 5.45 -6.67
CA GLU A 111 7.02 5.71 -8.02
C GLU A 111 6.43 4.41 -8.60
N VAL A 112 5.20 4.53 -9.09
CA VAL A 112 4.51 3.50 -9.86
C VAL A 112 4.44 3.98 -11.30
N SER A 113 5.28 3.39 -12.14
CA SER A 113 5.37 3.69 -13.57
C SER A 113 5.21 2.42 -14.40
N GLY A 114 4.74 2.60 -15.64
CA GLY A 114 4.56 1.52 -16.60
C GLY A 114 3.10 1.15 -16.86
N GLU A 115 2.88 0.51 -18.01
CA GLU A 115 1.60 -0.09 -18.37
C GLU A 115 1.34 -1.34 -17.53
N PRO A 116 0.07 -1.65 -17.18
CA PRO A 116 -0.28 -2.90 -16.53
C PRO A 116 0.25 -4.10 -17.32
N ILE A 117 1.06 -4.94 -16.69
CA ILE A 117 1.55 -6.18 -17.31
C ILE A 117 0.58 -7.32 -16.97
N ASP A 118 0.00 -7.94 -17.99
CA ASP A 118 -0.66 -9.24 -17.79
C ASP A 118 0.41 -10.32 -17.56
N LEU A 119 0.55 -10.72 -16.30
CA LEU A 119 1.47 -11.77 -15.87
C LEU A 119 1.21 -13.10 -16.58
N ASN A 120 -0.04 -13.45 -16.90
CA ASN A 120 -0.33 -14.70 -17.61
C ASN A 120 0.20 -14.65 -19.04
N GLN A 121 0.01 -13.52 -19.72
CA GLN A 121 0.54 -13.31 -21.06
C GLN A 121 2.07 -13.29 -21.05
N TYR A 122 2.67 -12.61 -20.07
CA TYR A 122 4.12 -12.56 -19.89
C TYR A 122 4.72 -13.96 -19.67
N LEU A 123 4.11 -14.76 -18.78
CA LEU A 123 4.54 -16.12 -18.49
C LEU A 123 4.41 -17.04 -19.71
N ARG A 124 3.32 -16.93 -20.49
CA ARG A 124 3.17 -17.67 -21.77
C ARG A 124 4.28 -17.33 -22.75
N GLY A 125 4.57 -16.05 -22.94
CA GLY A 125 5.66 -15.61 -23.81
C GLY A 125 7.04 -16.07 -23.33
N LEU A 126 7.24 -16.19 -22.01
CA LEU A 126 8.45 -16.75 -21.41
C LEU A 126 8.60 -18.24 -21.73
N VAL A 127 7.55 -19.03 -21.54
CA VAL A 127 7.55 -20.48 -21.86
C VAL A 127 7.84 -20.71 -23.34
N GLU A 128 7.15 -20.01 -24.24
CA GLU A 128 7.38 -20.15 -25.69
C GLU A 128 8.81 -19.77 -26.11
N LYS A 129 9.44 -18.84 -25.39
CA LYS A 129 10.80 -18.39 -25.67
C LYS A 129 11.86 -19.39 -25.17
N PHE A 130 11.57 -20.13 -24.10
CA PHE A 130 12.45 -21.17 -23.56
C PHE A 130 12.24 -22.54 -24.22
N GLU A 131 11.07 -22.83 -24.77
CA GLU A 131 10.82 -24.06 -25.54
C GLU A 131 11.38 -24.02 -26.98
N LYS A 132 11.73 -22.82 -27.48
CA LYS A 132 12.37 -22.62 -28.79
C LYS A 132 13.90 -22.57 -28.75
N LEU A 133 14.51 -22.77 -27.59
CA LEU A 133 15.96 -22.89 -27.37
C LEU A 133 16.34 -24.37 -27.15
#